data_AF-Q4GXR4-F1
#
_entry.id   AF-Q4GXR4-F1
#
_cell.length_a   1.000
_cell.length_b   1.000
_cell.length_c   1.000
_cell.angle_alpha   90.00
_cell.angle_beta   90.00
_cell.angle_gamma   90.00
#
_symmetry.space_group_name_H-M   'P 1'
#
loop_
_entity.id
_entity.type
_entity.pdbx_description
1 polymer ?
#
loop_
_entity_poly.entity_id
_entity_poly.type
_entity_poly.pdbx_seq_one_letter_code
_entity_poly.pdbx_strand_id
1 'polypeptide(L)'
;KDEVLKIMPVQKQTRAGQRTRFKAFVAIGDSKGHIGLGVKCSKEVATAIRGAIILAKLSVVPVRRGYWGNKIGKPHTVPCKVTGKCGSVAVRLIPAPRGTGIVSAPVP
;
A
#
# COMPACT_ATOMS: atom_id res chain seq x y z
N LYS A 1 0.27 -12.27 -1.97
CA LYS A 1 1.70 -11.90 -1.93
C LYS A 1 1.85 -10.79 -0.90
N ASP A 2 2.84 -10.89 -0.04
CA ASP A 2 3.27 -9.86 0.89
C ASP A 2 4.57 -9.24 0.39
N GLU A 3 4.63 -7.91 0.40
CA GLU A 3 5.78 -7.15 -0.09
C GLU A 3 6.12 -6.06 0.93
N VAL A 4 7.40 -6.00 1.31
CA VAL A 4 7.91 -4.99 2.23
C VAL A 4 8.30 -3.77 1.41
N LEU A 5 7.56 -2.67 1.55
CA LEU A 5 7.77 -1.45 0.77
C LEU A 5 8.97 -0.66 1.27
N LYS A 6 9.01 -0.39 2.58
CA LYS A 6 10.06 0.43 3.20
C LYS A 6 10.21 0.10 4.66
N ILE A 7 11.45 0.07 5.11
CA ILE A 7 11.81 0.00 6.53
C ILE A 7 12.47 1.33 6.87
N MET A 8 11.98 2.01 7.90
CA MET A 8 12.56 3.26 8.38
C MET A 8 12.93 3.16 9.86
N PRO A 9 14.14 3.58 10.26
CA PRO A 9 14.46 3.77 11.67
C PRO A 9 13.76 5.04 12.18
N VAL A 10 13.08 4.92 13.30
CA VAL A 10 12.44 6.03 14.03
C VAL A 10 13.12 6.13 15.38
N GLN A 11 13.61 7.32 15.70
CA GLN A 11 14.39 7.57 16.90
C GLN A 11 13.58 8.42 17.88
N LYS A 12 13.56 8.04 19.16
CA LYS A 12 13.00 8.84 20.25
C LYS A 12 14.12 9.20 21.22
N GLN A 13 14.31 10.51 21.45
CA GLN A 13 15.24 11.00 22.47
C GLN A 13 14.70 10.67 23.87
N THR A 14 15.55 10.10 24.72
CA THR A 14 15.30 9.85 26.14
C THR A 14 16.42 10.44 26.98
N ARG A 15 16.22 10.53 28.31
CA ARG A 15 17.22 11.05 29.25
C ARG A 15 18.55 10.28 29.21
N ALA A 16 18.50 8.99 28.85
CA ALA A 16 19.66 8.11 28.76
C ALA A 16 20.15 7.86 27.32
N GLY A 17 19.81 8.73 26.36
CA GLY A 17 20.27 8.65 24.97
C GLY A 17 19.16 8.50 23.93
N GLN A 18 19.46 7.87 22.79
CA GLN A 18 18.50 7.66 21.72
C GLN A 18 17.94 6.24 21.70
N ARG A 19 16.61 6.13 21.77
CA ARG A 19 15.90 4.86 21.61
C ARG A 19 15.42 4.72 20.17
N THR A 20 16.05 3.81 19.43
CA THR A 20 15.67 3.50 18.05
C THR A 20 14.61 2.40 18.00
N ARG A 21 13.69 2.51 17.03
CA ARG A 21 12.70 1.48 16.65
C ARG A 21 12.61 1.45 15.14
N PHE A 22 12.22 0.32 14.58
CA PHE A 22 12.00 0.18 13.14
C PHE A 22 10.53 0.21 12.83
N LYS A 23 10.13 1.08 11.91
CA LYS A 23 8.79 1.14 11.32
C LYS A 23 8.84 0.45 9.96
N ALA A 24 8.04 -0.58 9.80
CA ALA A 24 7.92 -1.34 8.56
C ALA A 24 6.56 -1.04 7.90
N PHE A 25 6.59 -0.82 6.59
CA PHE A 25 5.42 -0.70 5.72
C PHE A 25 5.33 -1.94 4.86
N VAL A 26 4.19 -2.64 4.93
CA VAL A 26 3.96 -3.87 4.18
C VAL A 26 2.65 -3.75 3.42
N ALA A 27 2.70 -4.06 2.13
CA ALA A 27 1.53 -4.21 1.28
C ALA A 27 1.25 -5.69 1.05
N ILE A 28 -0.03 -6.06 1.04
CA ILE A 28 -0.49 -7.40 0.73
C ILE A 28 -1.52 -7.31 -0.38
N GLY A 29 -1.42 -8.20 -1.36
CA GLY A 29 -2.42 -8.29 -2.42
C GLY A 29 -2.52 -9.67 -3.05
N ASP A 30 -3.71 -9.99 -3.56
CA ASP A 30 -4.01 -11.24 -4.29
C ASP A 30 -4.05 -11.05 -5.82
N SER A 31 -3.76 -9.84 -6.30
CA SER A 31 -3.87 -9.42 -7.72
C SER A 31 -5.29 -9.57 -8.32
N LYS A 32 -6.27 -10.00 -7.54
CA LYS A 32 -7.65 -10.31 -7.93
C LYS A 32 -8.66 -9.35 -7.29
N GLY A 33 -8.20 -8.19 -6.83
CA GLY A 33 -9.06 -7.11 -6.34
C GLY A 33 -9.10 -6.99 -4.83
N HIS A 34 -8.20 -7.64 -4.09
CA HIS A 34 -8.00 -7.37 -2.67
C HIS A 34 -6.62 -6.79 -2.43
N ILE A 35 -6.58 -5.70 -1.67
CA ILE A 35 -5.34 -5.06 -1.24
C ILE A 35 -5.42 -4.73 0.26
N GLY A 36 -4.32 -4.89 0.97
CA GLY A 36 -4.19 -4.49 2.37
C GLY A 36 -2.88 -3.76 2.58
N LEU A 37 -2.89 -2.75 3.44
CA LEU A 37 -1.69 -1.99 3.83
C LEU A 37 -1.57 -2.03 5.35
N GLY A 38 -0.38 -2.39 5.81
CA GLY A 38 -0.07 -2.50 7.23
C GLY A 38 1.19 -1.73 7.59
N VAL A 39 1.15 -1.08 8.74
CA VAL A 39 2.29 -0.34 9.30
C VAL A 39 2.47 -0.73 10.75
N LYS A 40 3.68 -1.18 11.11
CA LYS A 40 3.99 -1.49 12.51
C LYS A 40 5.39 -1.03 12.89
N CYS A 41 5.52 -0.60 14.14
CA CYS A 41 6.79 -0.24 14.76
C CYS A 41 7.20 -1.28 15.81
N SER A 42 8.46 -1.72 15.83
CA SER A 42 9.01 -2.61 16.86
C SER A 42 10.49 -2.32 17.12
N LYS A 43 11.07 -2.90 18.18
CA LYS A 43 12.51 -2.76 18.48
C LYS A 43 13.38 -3.48 17.45
N GLU A 44 12.91 -4.62 16.97
CA GLU A 44 13.59 -5.45 15.97
C GLU A 44 12.87 -5.37 14.63
N VAL A 45 13.63 -5.53 13.54
CA VAL A 45 13.11 -5.47 12.18
C VAL A 45 12.18 -6.65 11.88
N ALA A 46 12.58 -7.88 12.24
CA ALA A 46 11.79 -9.08 11.95
C ALA A 46 10.42 -9.05 12.65
N THR A 47 10.35 -8.59 13.91
CA THR A 47 9.09 -8.47 14.65
C THR A 47 8.19 -7.36 14.10
N ALA A 48 8.79 -6.25 13.61
CA ALA A 48 8.05 -5.20 12.93
C ALA A 48 7.39 -5.72 11.64
N ILE A 49 8.13 -6.46 10.80
CA ILE A 49 7.63 -7.02 9.54
C ILE A 49 6.50 -8.02 9.80
N ARG A 50 6.71 -9.01 10.70
CA ARG A 50 5.69 -10.02 11.02
C ARG A 50 4.39 -9.39 11.50
N GLY A 51 4.48 -8.40 12.38
CA GLY A 51 3.28 -7.74 12.87
C GLY A 51 2.66 -6.76 11.86
N ALA A 52 3.44 -6.18 10.94
CA ALA A 52 2.91 -5.39 9.84
C ALA A 52 2.15 -6.26 8.83
N ILE A 53 2.61 -7.50 8.57
CA ILE A 53 1.89 -8.49 7.75
C ILE A 53 0.53 -8.82 8.37
N ILE A 54 0.48 -9.08 9.68
CA ILE A 54 -0.78 -9.38 10.37
C ILE A 54 -1.74 -8.18 10.26
N LEU A 55 -1.25 -6.97 10.50
CA LEU A 55 -2.08 -5.77 10.39
C LEU A 55 -2.59 -5.54 8.96
N ALA A 56 -1.74 -5.76 7.96
CA ALA A 56 -2.11 -5.67 6.55
C ALA A 56 -3.18 -6.70 6.15
N LYS A 57 -3.18 -7.89 6.76
CA LYS A 57 -4.23 -8.90 6.55
C LYS A 57 -5.56 -8.53 7.21
N LEU A 58 -5.52 -7.82 8.34
CA LEU A 58 -6.72 -7.34 9.02
C LEU A 58 -7.35 -6.14 8.29
N SER A 59 -6.53 -5.31 7.63
CA SER A 59 -6.98 -4.11 6.91
C SER A 59 -7.21 -4.33 5.41
N VAL A 60 -7.63 -5.53 5.00
CA VAL A 60 -7.88 -5.83 3.58
C VAL A 60 -9.12 -5.08 3.09
N VAL A 61 -8.96 -4.36 1.98
CA VAL A 61 -9.99 -3.58 1.32
C VAL A 61 -10.27 -4.18 -0.07
N PRO A 62 -11.54 -4.43 -0.43
CA PRO A 62 -11.92 -4.82 -1.77
C PRO A 62 -11.81 -3.64 -2.74
N VAL A 63 -11.14 -3.85 -3.87
CA VAL A 63 -10.93 -2.88 -4.94
C VAL A 63 -11.84 -3.20 -6.11
N ARG A 64 -12.78 -2.29 -6.38
CA ARG A 64 -13.67 -2.41 -7.55
C ARG A 64 -12.90 -2.09 -8.82
N ARG A 65 -12.91 -3.03 -9.78
CA ARG A 65 -12.32 -2.86 -11.12
C ARG A 65 -13.43 -2.64 -12.15
N GLY A 66 -13.13 -1.89 -13.19
CA GLY A 66 -14.05 -1.53 -14.27
C GLY A 66 -13.38 -1.56 -15.65
N TYR A 67 -14.05 -0.91 -16.60
CA TYR A 67 -13.64 -0.78 -18.00
C TYR A 67 -13.55 0.71 -18.34
N TRP A 68 -12.64 1.06 -19.26
CA TRP A 68 -12.54 2.43 -19.75
C TRP A 68 -13.62 2.76 -20.78
N GLY A 69 -13.91 1.84 -21.70
CA GLY A 69 -14.93 1.95 -22.73
C GLY A 69 -15.80 0.69 -22.80
N ASN A 70 -15.79 0.00 -23.95
CA ASN A 70 -16.58 -1.22 -24.15
C ASN A 70 -16.28 -2.29 -23.08
N LYS A 71 -17.34 -2.89 -22.53
CA LYS A 71 -17.29 -3.90 -21.46
C LYS A 71 -16.94 -5.29 -21.98
N ILE A 72 -15.77 -5.41 -22.62
CA ILE A 72 -15.33 -6.65 -23.27
C ILE A 72 -14.26 -7.32 -22.40
N GLY A 73 -14.42 -8.61 -22.09
CA GLY A 73 -13.44 -9.41 -21.35
C GLY A 73 -13.38 -9.09 -19.85
N LYS A 74 -12.18 -9.15 -19.24
CA LYS A 74 -11.97 -8.88 -17.81
C LYS A 74 -11.76 -7.38 -17.52
N PRO A 75 -12.20 -6.89 -16.35
CA PRO A 75 -11.98 -5.49 -15.96
C PRO A 75 -10.48 -5.22 -15.76
N HIS A 76 -10.01 -4.10 -16.29
CA HIS A 76 -8.58 -3.77 -16.38
C HIS A 76 -8.21 -2.44 -15.72
N THR A 77 -9.19 -1.58 -15.42
CA THR A 77 -8.93 -0.22 -14.91
C THR A 77 -9.83 0.12 -13.71
N VAL A 78 -9.62 1.28 -13.09
CA VAL A 78 -10.53 1.86 -12.10
C VAL A 78 -11.84 2.31 -12.78
N PRO A 79 -13.03 2.15 -12.17
CA PRO A 79 -14.32 2.46 -12.81
C PRO A 79 -14.57 3.96 -13.05
N CYS A 80 -14.05 4.83 -12.19
CA CYS A 80 -14.19 6.28 -12.30
C CYS A 80 -12.89 6.96 -11.87
N LYS A 81 -12.77 8.27 -12.09
CA LYS A 81 -11.63 9.04 -11.57
C LYS A 81 -11.75 9.11 -10.05
N VAL A 82 -10.79 8.56 -9.33
CA VAL A 82 -10.77 8.53 -7.86
C VAL A 82 -9.56 9.29 -7.36
N THR A 83 -9.73 10.07 -6.29
CA THR A 83 -8.64 10.75 -5.60
C THR A 83 -8.56 10.23 -4.17
N GLY A 84 -7.38 9.80 -3.74
CA GLY A 84 -7.06 9.49 -2.35
C GLY A 84 -6.11 10.53 -1.78
N LYS A 85 -6.35 10.99 -0.54
CA LYS A 85 -5.47 11.95 0.15
C LYS A 85 -5.02 11.37 1.49
N CYS A 86 -3.72 11.47 1.77
CA CYS A 86 -3.14 11.14 3.07
C CYS A 86 -2.11 12.22 3.44
N GLY A 87 -2.43 13.03 4.45
CA GLY A 87 -1.60 14.20 4.81
C GLY A 87 -1.55 15.24 3.69
N SER A 88 -0.33 15.64 3.29
CA SER A 88 -0.09 16.56 2.18
C SER A 88 -0.17 15.90 0.80
N VAL A 89 -0.09 14.57 0.72
CA VAL A 89 -0.03 13.83 -0.54
C VAL A 89 -1.43 13.48 -1.01
N ALA A 90 -1.72 13.79 -2.28
CA ALA A 90 -2.92 13.37 -2.98
C ALA A 90 -2.56 12.59 -4.25
N VAL A 91 -3.21 11.44 -4.42
CA VAL A 91 -3.00 10.54 -5.55
C VAL A 91 -4.30 10.43 -6.33
N ARG A 92 -4.24 10.68 -7.63
CA ARG A 92 -5.39 10.60 -8.52
C ARG A 92 -5.25 9.38 -9.44
N LEU A 93 -6.19 8.46 -9.31
CA LEU A 93 -6.35 7.33 -10.21
C LEU A 93 -7.31 7.73 -11.32
N ILE A 94 -6.85 7.60 -12.56
CA ILE A 94 -7.62 7.91 -13.76
C ILE A 94 -7.84 6.61 -14.54
N PRO A 95 -9.06 6.34 -15.02
CA PRO A 95 -9.30 5.19 -15.87
C PRO A 95 -8.48 5.27 -17.17
N ALA A 96 -7.82 4.18 -17.56
CA ALA A 96 -6.95 4.12 -18.73
C ALA A 96 -7.39 3.03 -19.73
N PRO A 97 -7.16 3.23 -21.05
CA PRO A 97 -7.46 2.24 -22.07
C PRO A 97 -6.67 0.94 -21.90
N ARG A 98 -7.15 -0.15 -22.53
CA ARG A 98 -6.45 -1.44 -22.49
C ARG A 98 -5.08 -1.34 -23.15
N GLY A 99 -4.06 -1.89 -22.48
CA GLY A 99 -2.70 -1.93 -23.01
C GLY A 99 -1.79 -0.78 -22.57
N THR A 100 -2.29 0.23 -21.87
CA THR A 100 -1.44 1.33 -21.34
C THR A 100 -0.48 0.88 -20.24
N GLY A 101 -0.78 -0.24 -19.57
CA GLY A 101 -0.07 -0.65 -18.37
C GLY A 101 -0.33 0.29 -17.19
N ILE A 102 0.53 0.18 -16.17
CA ILE A 102 0.48 1.02 -14.97
C ILE A 102 1.47 2.16 -15.16
N VAL A 103 0.95 3.38 -15.26
CA VAL A 103 1.75 4.61 -15.29
C VAL A 103 1.67 5.25 -13.91
N SER A 104 2.67 5.01 -13.07
CA SER A 104 2.75 5.57 -11.73
C SER A 104 4.20 5.71 -11.27
N ALA A 105 4.40 6.37 -10.13
CA ALA A 105 5.66 6.27 -9.41
C ALA A 105 5.93 4.81 -8.98
N PRO A 106 7.19 4.44 -8.68
CA PRO A 106 7.54 3.11 -8.18
C PRO A 106 6.77 2.72 -6.90
N VAL A 107 6.49 3.70 -6.04
CA VAL A 107 5.57 3.56 -4.91
C VAL A 107 4.50 4.65 -5.06
N PRO A 108 3.30 4.30 -5.56
CA PRO A 108 2.19 5.23 -5.79
C PRO A 108 1.39 5.56 -4.53
#